data_AF-A0A257XPN2-F1
#
_entry.id   AF-A0A257XPN2-F1
#
_cell.length_a   1.000
_cell.length_b   1.000
_cell.length_c   1.000
_cell.angle_alpha   90.00
_cell.angle_beta   90.00
_cell.angle_gamma   90.00
#
_symmetry.space_group_name_H-M   'P 1'
#
loop_
_entity.id
_entity.type
_entity.pdbx_description
1 polymer ?
#
loop_
_entity_poly.entity_id
_entity_poly.type
_entity_poly.pdbx_seq_one_letter_code
_entity_poly.pdbx_strand_id
1 'polypeptide(L)' 'MAVLLWRDMLGVGTVVNLIATILALTAIIQGAHAGLAVALHLAPMPYNFFLFAAIWRAPDRNFLTSVIAAGWLVVVTFV' A
#
# COMPACT_ATOMS: atom_id res chain seq x y z
N MET A 1 -9.82 14.56 6.46
CA MET A 1 -8.95 13.41 6.79
C MET A 1 -9.65 12.05 6.74
N ALA A 2 -10.89 11.91 7.20
CA ALA A 2 -11.57 10.60 7.25
C ALA A 2 -11.64 9.89 5.88
N VAL A 3 -11.99 10.61 4.81
CA VAL A 3 -12.01 10.04 3.45
C VAL A 3 -10.62 9.58 3.00
N LEU A 4 -9.58 10.40 3.23
CA LEU A 4 -8.20 10.08 2.84
C LEU A 4 -7.68 8.84 3.58
N LEU A 5 -7.94 8.72 4.88
CA LEU A 5 -7.50 7.56 5.67
C LEU A 5 -8.31 6.30 5.33
N TRP A 6 -9.65 6.39 5.41
CA TRP A 6 -10.51 5.20 5.32
C TRP A 6 -10.75 4.75 3.88
N ARG A 7 -11.12 5.68 2.99
CA ARG A 7 -11.45 5.34 1.61
C ARG A 7 -10.18 5.20 0.77
N ASP A 8 -9.33 6.22 0.78
CA ASP A 8 -8.24 6.28 -0.20
C ASP A 8 -7.05 5.40 0.22
N MET A 9 -6.64 5.44 1.50
CA MET A 9 -5.55 4.61 2.01
C MET A 9 -5.98 3.18 2.35
N LEU A 10 -6.87 3.01 3.34
CA LEU A 10 -7.27 1.68 3.80
C LEU A 10 -8.16 0.92 2.79
N GLY A 11 -9.00 1.62 2.03
CA GLY A 11 -9.84 1.02 1.00
C GLY A 11 -9.09 0.81 -0.31
N VAL A 12 -8.95 1.88 -1.09
CA VAL A 12 -8.38 1.86 -2.45
C VAL A 12 -6.93 1.39 -2.42
N GLY A 13 -6.10 1.90 -1.52
CA GLY A 13 -4.71 1.47 -1.37
C GLY A 13 -4.59 -0.03 -1.13
N THR A 14 -5.39 -0.60 -0.23
CA THR A 14 -5.35 -2.05 0.04
C THR A 14 -5.80 -2.86 -1.18
N VAL A 15 -6.85 -2.43 -1.89
CA VAL A 15 -7.30 -3.10 -3.12
C VAL A 15 -6.21 -3.11 -4.18
N VAL A 16 -5.51 -1.99 -4.36
CA VAL A 16 -4.38 -1.89 -5.32
C VAL A 16 -3.25 -2.83 -4.92
N ASN A 17 -2.86 -2.88 -3.64
CA ASN A 17 -1.83 -3.81 -3.17
C ASN A 17 -2.24 -5.28 -3.34
N LEU A 18 -3.50 -5.62 -3.05
CA LEU A 18 -4.02 -6.98 -3.28
C LEU A 18 -3.94 -7.39 -4.75
N ILE A 19 -4.35 -6.51 -5.67
CA ILE A 19 -4.23 -6.78 -7.11
C ILE A 19 -2.77 -7.01 -7.50
N ALA A 20 -1.86 -6.15 -7.03
CA ALA A 20 -0.42 -6.29 -7.29
C ALA A 20 0.14 -7.62 -6.76
N THR A 21 -0.22 -8.03 -5.54
CA THR A 21 0.17 -9.32 -4.97
C THR A 21 -0.40 -10.49 -5.75
N ILE A 22 -1.67 -10.44 -6.18
CA ILE A 22 -2.27 -11.48 -7.03
C ILE A 22 -1.52 -11.62 -8.35
N LEU A 23 -1.15 -10.50 -8.98
CA LEU A 23 -0.34 -10.49 -10.20
C LEU A 23 1.05 -11.08 -9.96
N ALA A 24 1.71 -10.71 -8.86
CA ALA A 24 3.01 -11.26 -8.48
C ALA A 24 2.96 -12.79 -8.28
N LEU A 25 1.96 -13.28 -7.55
CA LEU A 25 1.77 -14.72 -7.32
C LEU A 25 1.45 -15.46 -8.63
N THR A 26 0.60 -14.87 -9.48
CA THR A 26 0.28 -15.43 -10.79
C THR A 26 1.53 -15.54 -11.66
N ALA A 27 2.39 -14.53 -11.65
CA ALA A 27 3.66 -14.56 -12.37
C ALA A 27 4.59 -15.69 -11.87
N ILE A 28 4.70 -15.89 -10.55
CA ILE A 28 5.46 -17.02 -9.97
C ILE A 28 4.89 -18.36 -10.42
N ILE A 29 3.57 -18.55 -10.35
CA ILE A 29 2.89 -19.79 -10.75
C ILE A 29 3.14 -20.09 -12.23
N GLN A 30 3.24 -19.05 -13.06
CA GLN A 30 3.57 -19.16 -14.49
C GLN A 30 5.08 -19.40 -14.75
N GLY A 31 5.89 -19.52 -13.71
CA GLY A 31 7.33 -19.78 -13.82
C GLY A 31 8.19 -18.55 -14.07
N ALA A 32 7.64 -17.33 -13.85
CA ALA A 32 8.46 -16.13 -13.91
C ALA A 32 9.51 -16.11 -12.80
N HIS A 33 10.61 -15.39 -13.04
CA HIS A 33 11.66 -15.26 -12.04
C HIS A 33 11.18 -14.42 -10.83
N ALA A 34 11.72 -14.74 -9.65
CA ALA A 34 11.35 -14.09 -8.39
C ALA A 34 11.45 -12.56 -8.42
N GLY A 35 12.44 -12.01 -9.13
CA GLY A 35 12.59 -10.57 -9.29
C GLY A 35 11.38 -9.87 -9.93
N LEU A 36 10.68 -10.51 -10.87
CA LEU A 36 9.49 -9.93 -11.50
C LEU A 36 8.33 -9.90 -10.52
N ALA A 37 8.15 -10.96 -9.74
CA ALA A 37 7.11 -11.01 -8.72
C ALA A 37 7.32 -9.96 -7.64
N VAL A 38 8.57 -9.77 -7.18
CA VAL A 38 8.92 -8.69 -6.25
C VAL A 38 8.64 -7.32 -6.86
N ALA A 39 9.01 -7.11 -8.13
CA ALA A 39 8.75 -5.84 -8.82
C ALA A 39 7.24 -5.56 -8.96
N LEU A 40 6.42 -6.59 -9.24
CA LEU A 40 4.97 -6.47 -9.34
C LEU A 40 4.34 -6.17 -7.98
N HIS A 41 4.73 -6.88 -6.93
CA HIS A 41 4.24 -6.66 -5.57
C HIS A 41 4.61 -5.26 -5.04
N LEU A 42 5.82 -4.79 -5.35
CA LEU A 42 6.28 -3.46 -4.95
C LEU A 42 5.88 -2.34 -5.94
N ALA A 43 5.20 -2.66 -7.04
CA ALA A 43 4.77 -1.64 -8.01
C ALA A 43 3.85 -0.55 -7.41
N PRO A 44 2.95 -0.84 -6.45
CA PRO A 44 2.14 0.19 -5.77
C PRO A 44 2.92 1.07 -4.78
N MET A 45 4.18 0.77 -4.49
CA MET A 45 4.96 1.47 -3.46
C MET A 45 4.99 3.00 -3.63
N PRO A 46 5.15 3.58 -4.84
CA PRO A 46 5.08 5.03 -5.03
C PRO A 46 3.72 5.62 -4.63
N TYR A 47 2.63 4.90 -4.90
CA TYR A 47 1.28 5.31 -4.52
C TYR A 47 1.06 5.20 -3.00
N ASN A 48 1.54 4.12 -2.39
CA ASN A 48 1.49 3.92 -0.93
C ASN A 48 2.23 5.05 -0.19
N PHE A 49 3.42 5.43 -0.67
CA PHE A 49 4.17 6.56 -0.10
C PHE A 49 3.48 7.90 -0.29
N PHE A 50 2.86 8.12 -1.45
CA PHE A 50 2.07 9.33 -1.69
C PHE A 50 0.92 9.47 -0.68
N LEU A 51 0.13 8.40 -0.48
CA LEU A 51 -0.97 8.39 0.49
C LEU A 51 -0.48 8.61 1.92
N PHE A 52 0.59 7.92 2.31
CA PHE A 52 1.22 8.10 3.62
C PHE A 52 1.68 9.56 3.83
N ALA A 53 2.41 10.13 2.87
CA ALA A 53 2.89 11.50 2.94
C ALA A 53 1.74 12.51 2.98
N ALA A 54 0.66 12.28 2.22
CA ALA A 54 -0.53 13.12 2.22
C ALA A 54 -1.21 13.17 3.61
N ILE A 55 -1.29 12.02 4.29
CA ILE A 55 -1.84 11.96 5.66
C ILE A 55 -0.90 12.62 6.66
N TRP A 56 0.41 12.41 6.53
CA TRP A 56 1.40 13.00 7.43
C TRP A 56 1.54 14.52 7.28
N ARG A 57 1.25 15.07 6.09
CA ARG A 57 1.25 16.51 5.83
C ARG A 57 -0.08 17.19 6.20
N ALA A 58 -1.12 16.43 6.57
CA ALA A 58 -2.43 17.00 6.86
C ALA A 58 -2.40 17.83 8.17
N PRO A 59 -2.95 19.06 8.18
CA PRO A 59 -2.91 19.94 9.35
C PRO A 59 -3.69 19.42 10.56
N ASP A 60 -4.78 18.68 10.34
CA ASP A 60 -5.67 18.15 11.41
C ASP A 60 -5.30 16.71 11.85
N ARG A 61 -4.06 16.29 11.58
CA ARG A 61 -3.60 14.92 11.86
C ARG A 61 -3.45 14.68 13.36
N ASN A 62 -4.24 13.74 13.88
CA ASN A 62 -4.08 13.24 15.25
C ASN A 62 -3.08 12.06 15.33
N PHE A 63 -2.68 11.72 16.56
CA PHE A 63 -1.71 10.64 16.82
C PHE A 63 -2.18 9.28 16.27
N LEU A 64 -3.44 8.91 16.53
CA LEU A 64 -4.00 7.63 16.09
C LEU A 64 -3.95 7.47 14.55
N THR A 65 -4.29 8.53 13.82
CA THR A 65 -4.22 8.54 12.35
C THR A 65 -2.78 8.32 11.85
N SER A 66 -1.79 8.88 12.56
CA SER A 66 -0.38 8.69 12.21
C SER A 66 0.07 7.24 12.44
N VAL A 67 -0.36 6.63 13.54
CA VAL A 67 -0.05 5.23 13.86
C VAL A 67 -0.72 4.29 12.85
N ILE A 68 -2.00 4.50 12.53
CA ILE A 68 -2.72 3.69 11.53
C ILE A 68 -2.04 3.80 10.16
N ALA A 69 -1.70 5.02 9.73
CA ALA A 69 -1.04 5.24 8.45
C ALA A 69 0.34 4.55 8.37
N ALA A 70 1.14 4.63 9.44
CA ALA A 70 2.43 3.95 9.51
C ALA A 70 2.27 2.42 9.53
N GLY A 71 1.33 1.91 10.35
CA GLY A 71 1.03 0.48 10.44
C GLY A 71 0.56 -0.09 9.12
N TRP A 72 -0.34 0.61 8.42
CA TRP A 72 -0.79 0.20 7.08
C TRP A 72 0.37 0.11 6.09
N LEU A 73 1.26 1.11 6.07
CA LEU A 73 2.40 1.13 5.14
C LEU A 73 3.34 -0.05 5.37
N VAL A 74 3.60 -0.39 6.64
CA VAL A 74 4.38 -1.58 7.00
C VAL A 74 3.68 -2.85 6.51
N VAL A 75 2.37 -3.00 6.79
CA VAL A 75 1.61 -4.18 6.37
C VAL A 75 1.67 -4.37 4.85
N VAL A 76 1.33 -3.36 4.06
CA VAL A 76 1.28 -3.51 2.59
C VAL A 76 2.65 -3.65 1.92
N THR A 77 3.75 -3.42 2.66
CA THR A 77 5.12 -3.58 2.15
C THR A 77 5.68 -4.96 2.44
N PHE A 78 5.23 -5.61 3.51
CA PHE A 78 5.80 -6.88 4.00
C PHE A 78 4.83 -8.07 3.92
N VAL A 79 3.56 -7.84 3.60
CA VAL A 79 2.50 -8.86 3.49
C VAL A 79 1.98 -8.92 2.06
#